data_AF-A0A0M1JSJ8-F1
#
_entry.id   AF-A0A0M1JSJ8-F1
#
_cell.length_a   1.000
_cell.length_b   1.000
_cell.length_c   1.000
_cell.angle_alpha   90.00
_cell.angle_beta   90.00
_cell.angle_gamma   90.00
#
_symmetry.space_group_name_H-M   'P 1'
#
loop_
_entity.id
_entity.type
_entity.pdbx_description
1 polymer ?
#
loop_
_entity_poly.entity_id
_entity_poly.type
_entity_poly.pdbx_seq_one_letter_code
_entity_poly.pdbx_strand_id
1 'polypeptide(L)'
;MYCVNPACPNPNNPDTTRRCQSCGANLLLRDRYQTIKALGQGGFGATFIARDRALPGAPVCVIKQLRPASESPRVLEMARQLFAREAKTLGRVGDHPQVPRLLDYFAVKDPVIGQEFFYLVQEYIAGKNLKQEVKASGLFTEERAKDFLRQILPLIKYLHENEVIHRDIKPANIIRRDIDQQLVLIDFGAVKDEVNQTIMSNNTGETAFTSFAIGTPGFAPQEQMALRPVYASDIYAIGATCLYLLTGQSPKNFGYDPLTCEIIWRPSVQISDGFAEILAKMLAAGVRDRYHSADEVLQALDLESHSQDLAQSMMTRPIAQTQVPEETTQIDTEDSKWLPEHIRQARAIRDRKAKKEKTILKQGLTMNTGIDPRTVAQSGGSGGSHGGTHAKITPDSEALDAHGVRLAYTKGKRDFIECDLVGLNLQNSILQKANFYHSKLDRVNLEGSDLFNASFDRSSLTQANLRNANLSKASFLYANLSGADLRGADLSYASFNYANLRGVNLCGANLTGAMITDQQLSYARTNWMTIKPNGKRSFFG
;
A
#
# COMPACT_ATOMS: atom_id res chain seq x y z
N MET A 1 11.74 -37.10 19.94
CA MET A 1 12.51 -35.83 19.82
C MET A 1 12.64 -35.41 18.37
N TYR A 2 12.51 -34.12 18.11
CA TYR A 2 12.60 -33.54 16.77
C TYR A 2 13.94 -32.83 16.58
N CYS A 3 14.70 -33.20 15.55
CA CYS A 3 15.96 -32.55 15.20
C CYS A 3 15.71 -31.19 14.54
N VAL A 4 16.30 -30.13 15.07
CA VAL A 4 16.14 -28.75 14.51
C VAL A 4 17.17 -28.40 13.44
N ASN A 5 18.10 -29.30 13.12
CA ASN A 5 19.06 -29.08 12.04
C ASN A 5 18.30 -28.99 10.69
N PRO A 6 18.39 -27.86 9.97
CA PRO A 6 17.68 -27.67 8.70
C PRO A 6 18.07 -28.67 7.61
N ALA A 7 19.30 -29.21 7.66
CA ALA A 7 19.83 -30.15 6.69
C ALA A 7 19.53 -31.63 7.04
N CYS A 8 18.79 -31.88 8.12
CA CYS A 8 18.50 -33.24 8.57
C CYS A 8 17.47 -33.92 7.65
N PRO A 9 17.81 -35.04 6.98
CA PRO A 9 16.88 -35.69 6.04
C PRO A 9 15.77 -36.45 6.78
N ASN A 10 16.02 -36.93 8.00
CA ASN A 10 14.97 -37.50 8.86
C ASN A 10 15.03 -36.91 10.30
N PRO A 11 14.21 -35.88 10.60
CA PRO A 11 14.31 -35.17 11.87
C PRO A 11 13.62 -35.88 13.04
N ASN A 12 12.87 -36.96 12.82
CA ASN A 12 12.16 -37.67 13.89
C ASN A 12 13.06 -38.71 14.56
N ASN A 13 13.19 -38.63 15.88
CA ASN A 13 14.07 -39.49 16.68
C ASN A 13 13.33 -40.01 17.93
N PRO A 14 13.69 -41.19 18.48
CA PRO A 14 13.16 -41.69 19.75
C PRO A 14 13.48 -40.75 20.93
N ASP A 15 12.63 -40.72 21.96
CA ASP A 15 12.76 -39.81 23.10
C ASP A 15 13.95 -40.11 24.04
N THR A 16 14.66 -41.23 23.83
CA THR A 16 15.84 -41.65 24.59
C THR A 16 17.16 -41.22 23.95
N THR A 17 17.15 -40.73 22.71
CA THR A 17 18.38 -40.45 21.94
C THR A 17 18.95 -39.05 22.22
N ARG A 18 20.22 -38.92 22.56
CA ARG A 18 20.84 -37.59 22.76
C ARG A 18 21.30 -36.90 21.47
N ARG A 19 21.62 -37.70 20.45
CA ARG A 19 22.03 -37.24 19.12
C ARG A 19 21.07 -37.77 18.07
N CYS A 20 20.88 -36.98 17.02
CA CYS A 20 20.04 -37.34 15.90
C CYS A 20 20.63 -38.56 15.20
N GLN A 21 19.83 -39.60 15.02
CA GLN A 21 20.25 -40.84 14.35
C GLN A 21 20.53 -40.61 12.85
N SER A 22 19.96 -39.54 12.27
CA SER A 22 20.08 -39.23 10.84
C SER A 22 21.25 -38.30 10.50
N CYS A 23 21.49 -37.26 11.30
CA CYS A 23 22.53 -36.26 10.99
C CYS A 23 23.56 -36.06 12.12
N GLY A 24 23.45 -36.79 13.23
CA GLY A 24 24.39 -36.71 14.36
C GLY A 24 24.27 -35.45 15.24
N ALA A 25 23.45 -34.47 14.86
CA ALA A 25 23.26 -33.23 15.63
C ALA A 25 22.72 -33.49 17.05
N ASN A 26 23.09 -32.64 18.01
CA ASN A 26 22.56 -32.70 19.37
C ASN A 26 21.04 -32.43 19.35
N LEU A 27 20.26 -33.29 20.01
CA LEU A 27 18.80 -33.17 20.07
C LEU A 27 18.30 -32.31 21.23
N LEU A 28 19.15 -32.07 22.23
CA LEU A 28 18.89 -31.11 23.31
C LEU A 28 19.58 -29.79 22.99
N LEU A 29 18.81 -28.71 22.95
CA LEU A 29 19.36 -27.37 22.78
C LEU A 29 19.81 -26.84 24.13
N ARG A 30 21.08 -26.41 24.22
CA ARG A 30 21.71 -25.91 25.44
C ARG A 30 21.57 -26.88 26.63
N ASP A 31 21.59 -28.19 26.34
CA ASP A 31 21.38 -29.28 27.31
C ASP A 31 20.08 -29.16 28.14
N ARG A 32 19.13 -28.34 27.69
CA ARG A 32 17.94 -27.92 28.45
C ARG A 32 16.67 -28.16 27.67
N TYR A 33 16.61 -27.71 26.42
CA TYR A 33 15.36 -27.71 25.68
C TYR A 33 15.23 -28.94 24.79
N GLN A 34 14.15 -29.68 25.02
CA GLN A 34 13.79 -30.87 24.25
C GLN A 34 12.72 -30.52 23.23
N THR A 35 13.09 -30.44 21.95
CA THR A 35 12.16 -30.16 20.84
C THR A 35 11.29 -31.38 20.54
N ILE A 36 9.97 -31.16 20.46
CA ILE A 36 8.97 -32.22 20.29
C ILE A 36 8.53 -32.33 18.82
N LYS A 37 8.15 -31.20 18.22
CA LYS A 37 7.70 -31.12 16.81
C LYS A 37 7.88 -29.71 16.24
N ALA A 38 7.97 -29.63 14.92
CA ALA A 38 7.83 -28.36 14.20
C ALA A 38 6.35 -27.89 14.24
N LEU A 39 6.14 -26.61 14.51
CA LEU A 39 4.84 -25.93 14.43
C LEU A 39 4.66 -25.23 13.08
N GLY A 40 5.75 -24.75 12.48
CA GLY A 40 5.73 -24.10 11.18
C GLY A 40 7.12 -23.70 10.73
N GLN A 41 7.26 -23.47 9.41
CA GLN A 41 8.48 -22.99 8.79
C GLN A 41 8.11 -21.87 7.82
N GLY A 42 8.78 -20.72 7.94
CA GLY A 42 8.61 -19.56 7.06
C GLY A 42 9.94 -19.16 6.42
N GLY A 43 9.94 -18.09 5.63
CA GLY A 43 11.12 -17.62 4.89
C GLY A 43 12.31 -17.16 5.76
N PHE A 44 12.10 -16.95 7.07
CA PHE A 44 13.11 -16.42 7.99
C PHE A 44 13.46 -17.34 9.15
N GLY A 45 12.78 -18.48 9.28
CA GLY A 45 12.99 -19.34 10.43
C GLY A 45 12.02 -20.50 10.53
N ALA A 46 12.25 -21.33 11.54
CA ALA A 46 11.38 -22.43 11.90
C ALA A 46 10.98 -22.32 13.37
N THR A 47 9.73 -22.64 13.65
CA THR A 47 9.15 -22.56 14.98
C THR A 47 8.84 -23.97 15.46
N PHE A 48 9.26 -24.28 16.68
CA PHE A 48 9.13 -25.59 17.30
C PHE A 48 8.42 -25.47 18.63
N ILE A 49 7.71 -26.53 19.02
CA ILE A 49 7.28 -26.72 20.40
C ILE A 49 8.31 -27.60 21.11
N ALA A 50 8.65 -27.23 22.33
CA ALA A 50 9.68 -27.88 23.13
C ALA A 50 9.27 -28.00 24.60
N ARG A 51 10.00 -28.81 25.36
CA ARG A 51 9.93 -28.86 26.82
C ARG A 51 11.22 -28.33 27.42
N ASP A 52 11.09 -27.52 28.45
CA ASP A 52 12.22 -27.06 29.26
C ASP A 52 12.55 -28.12 30.33
N ARG A 53 13.57 -28.94 30.09
CA ARG A 53 13.94 -30.05 30.98
C ARG A 53 14.66 -29.61 32.25
N ALA A 54 15.10 -28.36 32.32
CA ALA A 54 15.77 -27.83 33.52
C ALA A 54 14.77 -27.47 34.62
N LEU A 55 13.50 -27.28 34.29
CA LEU A 55 12.45 -26.91 35.24
C LEU A 55 11.61 -28.13 35.67
N PRO A 56 11.16 -28.22 36.94
CA PRO A 56 10.23 -29.25 37.39
C PRO A 56 8.98 -29.30 36.53
N GLY A 57 8.50 -30.52 36.22
CA GLY A 57 7.33 -30.72 35.37
C GLY A 57 7.58 -30.54 33.86
N ALA A 58 8.80 -30.15 33.46
CA ALA A 58 9.21 -29.98 32.07
C ALA A 58 8.22 -29.14 31.23
N PRO A 59 7.96 -27.88 31.64
CA PRO A 59 6.93 -27.03 31.03
C PRO A 59 7.18 -26.83 29.54
N VAL A 60 6.08 -26.64 28.81
CA VAL A 60 6.10 -26.50 27.35
C VAL A 60 6.44 -25.06 26.97
N CYS A 61 7.31 -24.89 25.99
CA CYS A 61 7.72 -23.60 25.43
C CYS A 61 7.76 -23.63 23.90
N VAL A 62 7.84 -22.46 23.29
CA VAL A 62 8.03 -22.28 21.86
C VAL A 62 9.48 -21.89 21.59
N ILE A 63 10.11 -22.51 20.59
CA ILE A 63 11.46 -22.17 20.15
C ILE A 63 11.37 -21.68 18.71
N LYS A 64 11.81 -20.45 18.47
CA LYS A 64 12.01 -19.92 17.12
C LYS A 64 13.49 -20.00 16.78
N GLN A 65 13.79 -20.74 15.73
CA GLN A 65 15.11 -20.79 15.12
C GLN A 65 15.15 -19.83 13.94
N LEU A 66 16.02 -18.83 13.99
CA LEU A 66 16.29 -18.00 12.82
C LEU A 66 17.11 -18.80 11.81
N ARG A 67 16.73 -18.72 10.53
CA ARG A 67 17.42 -19.40 9.43
C ARG A 67 17.82 -18.37 8.38
N PRO A 68 19.06 -17.83 8.46
CA PRO A 68 19.55 -16.87 7.47
C PRO A 68 19.55 -17.48 6.06
N ALA A 69 19.19 -16.69 5.06
CA ALA A 69 19.15 -17.14 3.66
C ALA A 69 20.55 -17.30 3.02
N SER A 70 21.58 -16.77 3.67
CA SER A 70 22.97 -16.80 3.22
C SER A 70 23.90 -16.87 4.43
N GLU A 71 25.04 -17.53 4.25
CA GLU A 71 26.12 -17.65 5.24
C GLU A 71 27.14 -16.51 5.13
N SER A 72 26.88 -15.49 4.30
CA SER A 72 27.79 -14.36 4.20
C SER A 72 27.94 -13.67 5.56
N PRO A 73 29.16 -13.27 5.97
CA PRO A 73 29.39 -12.66 7.28
C PRO A 73 28.49 -11.45 7.56
N ARG A 74 28.16 -10.68 6.52
CA ARG A 74 27.26 -9.52 6.62
C ARG A 74 25.80 -9.92 6.89
N VAL A 75 25.32 -10.98 6.26
CA VAL A 75 23.95 -11.50 6.48
C VAL A 75 23.84 -12.12 7.87
N LEU A 76 24.86 -12.87 8.32
CA LEU A 76 24.91 -13.43 9.66
C LEU A 76 24.96 -12.37 10.76
N GLU A 77 25.77 -11.32 10.58
CA GLU A 77 25.86 -10.21 11.54
C GLU A 77 24.52 -9.45 11.63
N MET A 78 23.83 -9.23 10.50
CA MET A 78 22.49 -8.64 10.55
C MET A 78 21.45 -9.57 11.18
N ALA A 79 21.49 -10.87 10.87
CA ALA A 79 20.62 -11.86 11.50
C ALA A 79 20.78 -11.79 13.02
N ARG A 80 22.03 -11.74 13.53
CA ARG A 80 22.36 -11.56 14.94
C ARG A 80 21.78 -10.26 15.52
N GLN A 81 21.87 -9.14 14.80
CA GLN A 81 21.33 -7.85 15.24
C GLN A 81 19.80 -7.84 15.31
N LEU A 82 19.12 -8.34 14.26
CA LEU A 82 17.65 -8.44 14.23
C LEU A 82 17.15 -9.35 15.36
N PHE A 83 17.85 -10.46 15.57
CA PHE A 83 17.55 -11.45 16.60
C PHE A 83 17.70 -10.86 18.01
N ALA A 84 18.85 -10.22 18.31
CA ALA A 84 19.09 -9.56 19.59
C ALA A 84 18.06 -8.47 19.89
N ARG A 85 17.58 -7.79 18.85
CA ARG A 85 16.58 -6.74 18.97
C ARG A 85 15.18 -7.29 19.25
N GLU A 86 14.78 -8.39 18.63
CA GLU A 86 13.52 -9.06 18.97
C GLU A 86 13.52 -9.47 20.45
N ALA A 87 14.62 -10.07 20.92
CA ALA A 87 14.78 -10.42 22.33
C ALA A 87 14.74 -9.21 23.25
N LYS A 88 15.44 -8.12 22.92
CA LYS A 88 15.40 -6.86 23.69
C LYS A 88 13.99 -6.28 23.74
N THR A 89 13.27 -6.30 22.61
CA THR A 89 11.91 -5.79 22.52
C THR A 89 10.99 -6.60 23.44
N LEU A 90 11.02 -7.93 23.33
CA LEU A 90 10.22 -8.81 24.18
C LEU A 90 10.61 -8.71 25.65
N GLY A 91 11.88 -8.51 25.97
CA GLY A 91 12.32 -8.22 27.33
C GLY A 91 11.72 -6.91 27.89
N ARG A 92 11.50 -5.91 27.02
CA ARG A 92 10.86 -4.63 27.38
C ARG A 92 9.34 -4.74 27.51
N VAL A 93 8.66 -5.36 26.54
CA VAL A 93 7.18 -5.37 26.47
C VAL A 93 6.53 -6.63 27.05
N GLY A 94 7.31 -7.67 27.32
CA GLY A 94 6.83 -9.03 27.63
C GLY A 94 6.24 -9.23 29.03
N ASP A 95 6.15 -8.20 29.87
CA ASP A 95 5.39 -8.28 31.12
C ASP A 95 3.87 -8.05 30.94
N HIS A 96 3.42 -7.95 29.69
CA HIS A 96 2.01 -7.79 29.36
C HIS A 96 1.32 -9.16 29.13
N PRO A 97 0.13 -9.43 29.70
CA PRO A 97 -0.53 -10.75 29.63
C PRO A 97 -0.94 -11.21 28.22
N GLN A 98 -1.03 -10.26 27.28
CA GLN A 98 -1.33 -10.48 25.86
C GLN A 98 -0.07 -10.52 24.96
N VAL A 99 1.13 -10.57 25.54
CA VAL A 99 2.41 -10.73 24.84
C VAL A 99 3.15 -11.94 25.42
N PRO A 100 3.65 -12.88 24.60
CA PRO A 100 4.39 -14.02 25.12
C PRO A 100 5.67 -13.59 25.84
N ARG A 101 5.89 -14.13 27.04
CA ARG A 101 7.13 -13.89 27.80
C ARG A 101 8.34 -14.49 27.09
N LEU A 102 9.46 -13.76 27.10
CA LEU A 102 10.76 -14.27 26.72
C LEU A 102 11.33 -15.12 27.86
N LEU A 103 11.66 -16.38 27.57
CA LEU A 103 12.19 -17.33 28.55
C LEU A 103 13.70 -17.51 28.45
N ASP A 104 14.24 -17.51 27.23
CA ASP A 104 15.67 -17.60 26.95
C ASP A 104 15.97 -17.12 25.53
N TYR A 105 17.22 -16.80 25.28
CA TYR A 105 17.74 -16.35 23.99
C TYR A 105 19.21 -16.75 23.89
N PHE A 106 19.59 -17.47 22.85
CA PHE A 106 20.97 -17.91 22.68
C PHE A 106 21.33 -18.22 21.23
N ALA A 107 22.63 -18.25 20.96
CA ALA A 107 23.20 -18.74 19.71
C ALA A 107 24.01 -20.02 19.97
N VAL A 108 23.95 -20.98 19.06
CA VAL A 108 24.71 -22.23 19.12
C VAL A 108 25.46 -22.40 17.81
N LYS A 109 26.78 -22.60 17.91
CA LYS A 109 27.59 -23.03 16.78
C LYS A 109 27.53 -24.55 16.66
N ASP A 110 27.10 -25.05 15.51
CA ASP A 110 27.12 -26.47 15.24
C ASP A 110 28.59 -26.95 15.15
N PRO A 111 28.98 -27.96 15.96
CA PRO A 111 30.37 -28.38 16.04
C PRO A 111 30.84 -29.16 14.79
N VAL A 112 29.92 -29.66 13.97
CA VAL A 112 30.22 -30.46 12.78
C VAL A 112 30.33 -29.57 11.54
N ILE A 113 29.35 -28.70 11.33
CA ILE A 113 29.33 -27.81 10.14
C ILE A 113 29.90 -26.41 10.40
N GLY A 114 30.14 -26.03 11.66
CA GLY A 114 30.71 -24.74 12.04
C GLY A 114 29.75 -23.55 11.87
N GLN A 115 28.51 -23.78 11.46
CA GLN A 115 27.48 -22.75 11.27
C GLN A 115 26.86 -22.32 12.61
N GLU A 116 26.54 -21.05 12.74
CA GLU A 116 25.85 -20.50 13.91
C GLU A 116 24.33 -20.46 13.70
N PHE A 117 23.59 -20.97 14.68
CA PHE A 117 22.13 -20.95 14.73
C PHE A 117 21.64 -20.14 15.91
N PHE A 118 20.53 -19.43 15.73
CA PHE A 118 19.98 -18.48 16.69
C PHE A 118 18.61 -18.94 17.18
N TYR A 119 18.38 -18.96 18.49
CA TYR A 119 17.20 -19.56 19.13
C TYR A 119 16.54 -18.65 20.16
N LEU A 120 15.28 -18.28 19.93
CA LEU A 120 14.45 -17.49 20.84
C LEU A 120 13.45 -18.42 21.50
N VAL A 121 13.46 -18.46 22.83
CA VAL A 121 12.55 -19.32 23.60
C VAL A 121 11.48 -18.45 24.24
N GLN A 122 10.23 -18.74 23.91
CA GLN A 122 9.06 -17.99 24.36
C GLN A 122 8.09 -18.89 25.11
N GLU A 123 7.25 -18.27 25.93
CA GLU A 123 6.07 -18.93 26.50
C GLU A 123 5.22 -19.59 25.40
N TYR A 124 4.74 -20.82 25.68
CA TYR A 124 3.77 -21.46 24.82
C TYR A 124 2.35 -20.99 25.14
N ILE A 125 1.68 -20.46 24.13
CA ILE A 125 0.28 -20.03 24.25
C ILE A 125 -0.63 -21.13 23.71
N ALA A 126 -1.33 -21.82 24.60
CA ALA A 126 -2.35 -22.80 24.22
C ALA A 126 -3.58 -22.08 23.66
N GLY A 127 -3.94 -22.37 22.41
CA GLY A 127 -5.09 -21.76 21.76
C GLY A 127 -5.07 -21.92 20.24
N LYS A 128 -6.10 -21.41 19.58
CA LYS A 128 -6.18 -21.30 18.12
C LYS A 128 -5.81 -19.89 17.70
N ASN A 129 -5.04 -19.75 16.61
CA ASN A 129 -4.92 -18.43 15.98
C ASN A 129 -6.21 -18.04 15.27
N LEU A 130 -6.44 -16.75 15.06
CA LEU A 130 -7.69 -16.26 14.47
C LEU A 130 -7.94 -16.80 13.06
N LYS A 131 -6.88 -17.10 12.29
CA LYS A 131 -7.01 -17.79 11.00
C LYS A 131 -7.62 -19.19 11.16
N GLN A 132 -7.17 -19.94 12.16
CA GLN A 132 -7.72 -21.26 12.50
C GLN A 132 -9.13 -21.15 13.09
N GLU A 133 -9.41 -20.10 13.87
CA GLU A 133 -10.75 -19.83 14.42
C GLU A 133 -11.77 -19.61 13.31
N VAL A 134 -11.48 -18.76 12.32
CA VAL A 134 -12.36 -18.54 11.16
C VAL A 134 -12.59 -19.84 10.38
N LYS A 135 -11.54 -20.65 10.20
CA LYS A 135 -11.66 -21.95 9.52
C LYS A 135 -12.55 -22.94 10.29
N ALA A 136 -12.54 -22.89 11.63
CA ALA A 136 -13.25 -23.85 12.48
C ALA A 136 -14.69 -23.41 12.81
N SER A 137 -14.91 -22.11 13.01
CA SER A 137 -16.14 -21.55 13.57
C SER A 137 -16.87 -20.60 12.61
N GLY A 138 -16.33 -20.38 11.42
CA GLY A 138 -16.92 -19.49 10.42
C GLY A 138 -16.51 -18.02 10.57
N LEU A 139 -17.10 -17.18 9.72
CA LEU A 139 -16.80 -15.75 9.64
C LEU A 139 -17.29 -15.03 10.91
N PHE A 140 -16.66 -13.88 11.20
CA PHE A 140 -17.07 -13.05 12.31
C PHE A 140 -18.29 -12.22 11.90
N THR A 141 -19.19 -12.00 12.86
CA THR A 141 -20.22 -10.96 12.75
C THR A 141 -19.60 -9.59 13.00
N GLU A 142 -20.34 -8.52 12.70
CA GLU A 142 -19.95 -7.15 13.05
C GLU A 142 -19.61 -7.01 14.53
N GLU A 143 -20.48 -7.51 15.42
CA GLU A 143 -20.29 -7.46 16.86
C GLU A 143 -18.98 -8.16 17.28
N ARG A 144 -18.72 -9.37 16.78
CA ARG A 144 -17.46 -10.09 17.05
C ARG A 144 -16.23 -9.37 16.51
N ALA A 145 -16.35 -8.65 15.40
CA ALA A 145 -15.27 -7.84 14.85
C ALA A 145 -15.02 -6.57 15.69
N LYS A 146 -16.07 -5.92 16.20
CA LYS A 146 -15.98 -4.81 17.16
C LYS A 146 -15.35 -5.27 18.48
N ASP A 147 -15.74 -6.44 18.99
CA ASP A 147 -15.14 -7.01 20.20
C ASP A 147 -13.67 -7.39 20.02
N PHE A 148 -13.31 -7.90 18.84
CA PHE A 148 -11.90 -8.09 18.47
C PHE A 148 -11.12 -6.77 18.55
N LEU A 149 -11.66 -5.68 17.99
CA LEU A 149 -11.02 -4.36 18.04
C LEU A 149 -10.88 -3.87 19.49
N ARG A 150 -11.93 -3.96 20.30
CA ARG A 150 -11.89 -3.58 21.73
C ARG A 150 -10.86 -4.36 22.54
N GLN A 151 -10.61 -5.62 22.18
CA GLN A 151 -9.61 -6.46 22.86
C GLN A 151 -8.16 -6.22 22.38
N ILE A 152 -7.96 -5.93 21.09
CA ILE A 152 -6.61 -5.81 20.53
C ILE A 152 -6.05 -4.38 20.59
N LEU A 153 -6.89 -3.35 20.44
CA LEU A 153 -6.44 -1.95 20.42
C LEU A 153 -5.75 -1.50 21.72
N PRO A 154 -6.19 -1.90 22.94
CA PRO A 154 -5.46 -1.59 24.17
C PRO A 154 -4.04 -2.15 24.19
N LEU A 155 -3.84 -3.38 23.68
CA LEU A 155 -2.50 -3.96 23.54
C LEU A 155 -1.65 -3.14 22.56
N ILE A 156 -2.22 -2.71 21.45
CA ILE A 156 -1.49 -1.93 20.44
C ILE A 156 -1.11 -0.55 20.98
N LYS A 157 -1.99 0.09 21.75
CA LYS A 157 -1.67 1.29 22.51
C LYS A 157 -0.46 1.08 23.42
N TYR A 158 -0.48 0.03 24.24
CA TYR A 158 0.64 -0.30 25.13
C TYR A 158 1.96 -0.51 24.37
N LEU A 159 1.93 -1.18 23.22
CA LEU A 159 3.13 -1.35 22.39
C LEU A 159 3.64 -0.02 21.84
N HIS A 160 2.74 0.85 21.36
CA HIS A 160 3.09 2.15 20.80
C HIS A 160 3.64 3.11 21.88
N GLU A 161 3.08 3.09 23.10
CA GLU A 161 3.60 3.81 24.27
C GLU A 161 4.99 3.33 24.69
N ASN A 162 5.30 2.05 24.44
CA ASN A 162 6.63 1.48 24.61
C ASN A 162 7.52 1.64 23.37
N GLU A 163 7.17 2.51 22.41
CA GLU A 163 7.92 2.76 21.18
C GLU A 163 8.20 1.47 20.38
N VAL A 164 7.17 0.62 20.24
CA VAL A 164 7.22 -0.61 19.44
C VAL A 164 6.17 -0.55 18.35
N ILE A 165 6.58 -0.70 17.09
CA ILE A 165 5.68 -0.98 15.96
C ILE A 165 5.78 -2.48 15.65
N HIS A 166 4.66 -3.19 15.64
CA HIS A 166 4.62 -4.65 15.50
C HIS A 166 4.91 -5.14 14.07
N ARG A 167 4.36 -4.47 13.05
CA ARG A 167 4.65 -4.65 11.61
C ARG A 167 4.17 -5.95 10.95
N ASP A 168 3.85 -6.99 11.71
CA ASP A 168 3.29 -8.24 11.14
C ASP A 168 1.98 -8.66 11.82
N ILE A 169 1.10 -7.69 12.09
CA ILE A 169 -0.25 -7.98 12.62
C ILE A 169 -1.08 -8.63 11.50
N LYS A 170 -1.58 -9.84 11.78
CA LYS A 170 -2.44 -10.61 10.89
C LYS A 170 -3.15 -11.72 11.66
N PRO A 171 -4.24 -12.33 11.13
CA PRO A 171 -4.98 -13.39 11.81
C PRO A 171 -4.15 -14.60 12.24
N ALA A 172 -3.04 -14.90 11.55
CA ALA A 172 -2.16 -16.02 11.90
C ALA A 172 -1.27 -15.72 13.13
N ASN A 173 -1.07 -14.45 13.47
CA ASN A 173 -0.19 -13.99 14.55
C ASN A 173 -0.97 -13.55 15.80
N ILE A 174 -2.27 -13.85 15.88
CA ILE A 174 -3.09 -13.54 17.05
C ILE A 174 -3.73 -14.84 17.51
N ILE A 175 -3.42 -15.27 18.72
CA ILE A 175 -3.95 -16.49 19.35
C ILE A 175 -5.05 -16.12 20.33
N ARG A 176 -6.21 -16.77 20.24
CA ARG A 176 -7.19 -16.78 21.31
C ARG A 176 -6.80 -17.86 22.30
N ARG A 177 -6.33 -17.45 23.48
CA ARG A 177 -5.79 -18.33 24.52
C ARG A 177 -6.93 -19.14 25.17
N ASP A 178 -6.75 -20.45 25.34
CA ASP A 178 -7.82 -21.35 25.76
C ASP A 178 -8.30 -21.08 27.20
N ILE A 179 -7.39 -20.76 28.12
CA ILE A 179 -7.69 -20.68 29.55
C ILE A 179 -8.63 -19.52 29.93
N ASP A 180 -8.54 -18.40 29.22
CA ASP A 180 -9.26 -17.17 29.56
C ASP A 180 -9.86 -16.45 28.34
N GLN A 181 -9.73 -17.04 27.14
CA GLN A 181 -10.23 -16.50 25.87
C GLN A 181 -9.65 -15.13 25.47
N GLN A 182 -8.56 -14.69 26.12
CA GLN A 182 -7.88 -13.44 25.76
C GLN A 182 -7.08 -13.58 24.46
N LEU A 183 -7.01 -12.50 23.70
CA LEU A 183 -6.15 -12.41 22.51
C LEU A 183 -4.71 -12.18 22.92
N VAL A 184 -3.80 -13.01 22.40
CA VAL A 184 -2.36 -12.89 22.58
C VAL A 184 -1.71 -12.64 21.23
N LEU A 185 -0.96 -11.55 21.11
CA LEU A 185 -0.22 -11.20 19.89
C LEU A 185 1.14 -11.89 19.91
N ILE A 186 1.35 -12.76 18.94
CA ILE A 186 2.61 -13.51 18.76
C ILE A 186 3.41 -12.91 17.60
N ASP A 187 4.69 -13.29 17.50
CA ASP A 187 5.56 -12.97 16.37
C ASP A 187 5.81 -11.47 16.15
N PHE A 188 6.57 -10.87 17.06
CA PHE A 188 7.10 -9.51 16.95
C PHE A 188 8.14 -9.44 15.82
N GLY A 189 7.66 -9.29 14.59
CA GLY A 189 8.47 -9.22 13.40
C GLY A 189 9.55 -8.15 13.52
N ALA A 190 10.81 -8.55 13.37
CA ALA A 190 12.04 -7.77 13.39
C ALA A 190 11.84 -6.23 13.41
N VAL A 191 11.65 -5.71 14.63
CA VAL A 191 11.48 -4.28 14.92
C VAL A 191 12.73 -3.55 14.40
N LYS A 192 12.56 -2.51 13.57
CA LYS A 192 13.67 -1.70 12.99
C LYS A 192 13.39 -0.21 13.16
N ASP A 193 14.13 0.46 14.03
CA ASP A 193 14.09 1.93 14.18
C ASP A 193 15.44 2.58 13.86
N GLU A 194 16.55 1.83 13.72
CA GLU A 194 17.89 2.46 13.64
C GLU A 194 18.81 1.98 12.51
N VAL A 195 18.53 0.83 11.87
CA VAL A 195 19.51 0.23 10.92
C VAL A 195 19.44 0.82 9.49
N ASN A 196 18.44 1.65 9.19
CA ASN A 196 18.23 2.14 7.82
C ASN A 196 19.16 3.29 7.40
N GLN A 197 19.78 4.04 8.32
CA GLN A 197 20.72 5.10 7.92
C GLN A 197 22.07 4.54 7.44
N THR A 198 22.51 3.39 7.95
CA THR A 198 23.84 2.84 7.64
C THR A 198 23.84 1.90 6.42
N ILE A 199 22.71 1.23 6.12
CA ILE A 199 22.62 0.26 5.01
C ILE A 199 22.64 0.93 3.62
N MET A 200 22.23 2.20 3.52
CA MET A 200 22.25 2.93 2.23
C MET A 200 23.67 3.28 1.75
N SER A 201 24.71 3.08 2.56
CA SER A 201 26.08 3.42 2.19
C SER A 201 26.80 2.32 1.39
N ASN A 202 26.30 1.07 1.39
CA ASN A 202 27.01 -0.06 0.79
C ASN A 202 26.21 -0.69 -0.37
N ASN A 203 26.50 -0.19 -1.56
CA ASN A 203 26.09 -0.59 -2.92
C ASN A 203 26.35 -2.07 -3.27
N THR A 204 25.70 -3.03 -2.62
CA THR A 204 25.79 -4.44 -3.03
C THR A 204 24.38 -5.02 -3.13
N GLY A 205 23.93 -5.23 -4.37
CA GLY A 205 22.60 -5.71 -4.75
C GLY A 205 22.28 -7.14 -4.32
N GLU A 206 22.25 -7.42 -3.01
CA GLU A 206 21.81 -8.70 -2.49
C GLU A 206 20.31 -8.64 -2.14
N THR A 207 19.50 -9.31 -2.96
CA THR A 207 18.07 -9.60 -2.77
C THR A 207 17.75 -10.36 -1.48
N ALA A 208 18.76 -10.92 -0.81
CA ALA A 208 18.60 -11.53 0.52
C ALA A 208 18.04 -10.53 1.54
N PHE A 209 18.40 -9.24 1.44
CA PHE A 209 18.02 -8.20 2.41
C PHE A 209 16.57 -7.74 2.31
N THR A 210 15.96 -7.84 1.12
CA THR A 210 14.56 -7.46 0.89
C THR A 210 13.59 -8.48 1.47
N SER A 211 14.00 -9.74 1.61
CA SER A 211 13.18 -10.78 2.20
C SER A 211 12.94 -10.51 3.69
N PHE A 212 13.97 -10.16 4.47
CA PHE A 212 13.92 -10.04 5.95
C PHE A 212 12.88 -9.08 6.54
N ALA A 213 12.19 -8.25 5.74
CA ALA A 213 11.47 -7.08 6.27
C ALA A 213 10.16 -6.69 5.56
N ILE A 214 9.67 -7.46 4.59
CA ILE A 214 8.40 -7.11 3.91
C ILE A 214 7.28 -7.82 4.68
N GLY A 215 6.47 -7.04 5.41
CA GLY A 215 5.30 -7.56 6.13
C GLY A 215 4.36 -8.34 5.22
N THR A 216 3.46 -9.14 5.81
CA THR A 216 2.65 -10.09 5.04
C THR A 216 1.80 -9.40 3.95
N PRO A 217 1.83 -9.87 2.68
CA PRO A 217 1.12 -9.22 1.58
C PRO A 217 -0.38 -9.02 1.86
N GLY A 218 -0.85 -7.79 1.66
CA GLY A 218 -2.23 -7.36 1.93
C GLY A 218 -2.47 -6.87 3.36
N PHE A 219 -1.65 -7.26 4.33
CA PHE A 219 -1.75 -6.76 5.72
C PHE A 219 -0.78 -5.60 5.99
N ALA A 220 0.29 -5.49 5.19
CA ALA A 220 1.25 -4.39 5.29
C ALA A 220 0.86 -3.21 4.37
N PRO A 221 0.78 -1.98 4.88
CA PRO A 221 0.51 -0.78 4.08
C PRO A 221 1.74 -0.29 3.30
N GLN A 222 1.53 0.64 2.36
CA GLN A 222 2.55 1.09 1.40
C GLN A 222 3.80 1.67 2.07
N GLU A 223 3.65 2.48 3.12
CA GLU A 223 4.78 3.07 3.84
C GLU A 223 5.65 2.01 4.54
N GLN A 224 5.03 0.96 5.06
CA GLN A 224 5.74 -0.17 5.64
C GLN A 224 6.45 -0.99 4.56
N MET A 225 5.81 -1.21 3.41
CA MET A 225 6.45 -1.85 2.26
C MET A 225 7.63 -1.03 1.71
N ALA A 226 7.57 0.30 1.84
CA ALA A 226 8.66 1.23 1.56
C ALA A 226 9.71 1.30 2.69
N LEU A 227 9.67 0.37 3.66
CA LEU A 227 10.58 0.27 4.81
C LEU A 227 10.55 1.49 5.75
N ARG A 228 9.43 2.21 5.79
CA ARG A 228 9.17 3.38 6.65
C ARG A 228 7.87 3.19 7.46
N PRO A 229 7.78 2.16 8.30
CA PRO A 229 6.60 1.95 9.12
C PRO A 229 6.41 3.09 10.12
N VAL A 230 5.15 3.37 10.42
CA VAL A 230 4.72 4.31 11.48
C VAL A 230 3.71 3.59 12.38
N TYR A 231 3.32 4.17 13.52
CA TYR A 231 2.30 3.57 14.39
C TYR A 231 0.98 3.32 13.67
N ALA A 232 0.58 4.24 12.78
CA ALA A 232 -0.59 4.07 11.91
C ALA A 232 -0.48 2.87 10.94
N SER A 233 0.72 2.31 10.72
CA SER A 233 0.87 1.10 9.91
C SER A 233 0.29 -0.14 10.60
N ASP A 234 0.41 -0.24 11.93
CA ASP A 234 -0.22 -1.32 12.70
C ASP A 234 -1.75 -1.18 12.68
N ILE A 235 -2.27 0.06 12.72
CA ILE A 235 -3.71 0.34 12.64
C ILE A 235 -4.29 -0.16 11.31
N TYR A 236 -3.58 0.06 10.19
CA TYR A 236 -3.96 -0.52 8.91
C TYR A 236 -4.01 -2.04 8.97
N ALA A 237 -2.98 -2.67 9.54
CA ALA A 237 -2.89 -4.12 9.62
C ALA A 237 -4.01 -4.73 10.48
N ILE A 238 -4.46 -4.03 11.53
CA ILE A 238 -5.64 -4.41 12.32
C ILE A 238 -6.92 -4.29 11.48
N GLY A 239 -7.10 -3.19 10.74
CA GLY A 239 -8.24 -3.03 9.82
C GLY A 239 -8.28 -4.12 8.75
N ALA A 240 -7.13 -4.46 8.17
CA ALA A 240 -6.96 -5.54 7.21
C ALA A 240 -7.24 -6.92 7.85
N THR A 241 -6.92 -7.08 9.14
CA THR A 241 -7.29 -8.26 9.94
C THR A 241 -8.80 -8.34 10.12
N CYS A 242 -9.50 -7.24 10.43
CA CYS A 242 -10.97 -7.21 10.49
C CYS A 242 -11.61 -7.63 9.17
N LEU A 243 -11.11 -7.13 8.02
CA LEU A 243 -11.60 -7.57 6.71
C LEU A 243 -11.48 -9.08 6.53
N TYR A 244 -10.34 -9.66 6.91
CA TYR A 244 -10.18 -11.12 6.85
C TYR A 244 -11.18 -11.84 7.75
N LEU A 245 -11.38 -11.36 8.99
CA LEU A 245 -12.31 -11.98 9.93
C LEU A 245 -13.76 -11.96 9.44
N LEU A 246 -14.17 -10.85 8.81
CA LEU A 246 -15.53 -10.66 8.30
C LEU A 246 -15.80 -11.41 6.99
N THR A 247 -14.77 -11.67 6.17
CA THR A 247 -14.95 -12.18 4.80
C THR A 247 -14.29 -13.53 4.54
N GLY A 248 -13.33 -13.94 5.37
CA GLY A 248 -12.46 -15.10 5.14
C GLY A 248 -11.44 -14.90 4.01
N GLN A 249 -11.48 -13.75 3.33
CA GLN A 249 -10.63 -13.45 2.18
C GLN A 249 -9.39 -12.67 2.62
N SER A 250 -8.23 -13.05 2.07
CA SER A 250 -7.01 -12.29 2.30
C SER A 250 -7.14 -10.90 1.66
N PRO A 251 -6.75 -9.80 2.35
CA PRO A 251 -6.81 -8.43 1.82
C PRO A 251 -6.14 -8.24 0.44
N LYS A 252 -5.14 -9.06 0.12
CA LYS A 252 -4.48 -9.05 -1.20
C LYS A 252 -5.36 -9.54 -2.35
N ASN A 253 -6.46 -10.24 -2.06
CA ASN A 253 -7.38 -10.81 -3.05
C ASN A 253 -8.50 -9.84 -3.43
N PHE A 254 -8.62 -8.70 -2.75
CA PHE A 254 -9.57 -7.66 -3.10
C PHE A 254 -9.05 -6.81 -4.26
N GLY A 255 -9.98 -6.17 -4.97
CA GLY A 255 -9.64 -5.13 -5.94
C GLY A 255 -9.07 -3.88 -5.25
N TYR A 256 -8.42 -3.02 -6.03
CA TYR A 256 -7.95 -1.72 -5.56
C TYR A 256 -8.45 -0.63 -6.49
N ASP A 257 -8.85 0.49 -5.92
CA ASP A 257 -9.18 1.68 -6.69
C ASP A 257 -7.89 2.22 -7.33
N PRO A 258 -7.82 2.35 -8.66
CA PRO A 258 -6.60 2.78 -9.34
C PRO A 258 -6.26 4.26 -9.09
N LEU A 259 -7.23 5.08 -8.67
CA LEU A 259 -7.10 6.50 -8.34
C LEU A 259 -6.62 6.72 -6.91
N THR A 260 -7.30 6.14 -5.94
CA THR A 260 -7.03 6.36 -4.51
C THR A 260 -6.02 5.36 -3.95
N CYS A 261 -5.78 4.24 -4.65
CA CYS A 261 -5.05 3.08 -4.15
C CYS A 261 -5.70 2.42 -2.92
N GLU A 262 -6.97 2.71 -2.65
CA GLU A 262 -7.71 2.09 -1.56
C GLU A 262 -8.20 0.69 -1.95
N ILE A 263 -8.31 -0.18 -0.94
CA ILE A 263 -8.86 -1.51 -1.12
C ILE A 263 -10.37 -1.43 -1.35
N ILE A 264 -10.88 -2.15 -2.37
CA ILE A 264 -12.31 -2.22 -2.69
C ILE A 264 -12.91 -3.41 -1.94
N TRP A 265 -13.38 -3.18 -0.71
CA TRP A 265 -13.87 -4.23 0.18
C TRP A 265 -15.36 -4.14 0.50
N ARG A 266 -15.97 -2.95 0.39
CA ARG A 266 -17.37 -2.70 0.75
C ARG A 266 -18.37 -3.68 0.12
N PRO A 267 -18.28 -4.05 -1.18
CA PRO A 267 -19.22 -5.00 -1.77
C PRO A 267 -19.14 -6.43 -1.21
N SER A 268 -18.07 -6.77 -0.49
CA SER A 268 -17.78 -8.13 -0.03
C SER A 268 -18.14 -8.36 1.44
N VAL A 269 -18.70 -7.35 2.13
CA VAL A 269 -19.03 -7.43 3.55
C VAL A 269 -20.35 -6.72 3.84
N GLN A 270 -21.12 -7.27 4.77
CA GLN A 270 -22.40 -6.70 5.20
C GLN A 270 -22.28 -6.27 6.66
N ILE A 271 -22.12 -4.96 6.86
CA ILE A 271 -21.95 -4.29 8.15
C ILE A 271 -22.64 -2.92 8.12
N SER A 272 -22.90 -2.34 9.29
CA SER A 272 -23.45 -1.00 9.45
C SER A 272 -22.56 0.07 8.81
N ASP A 273 -23.17 1.17 8.36
CA ASP A 273 -22.42 2.26 7.73
C ASP A 273 -21.43 2.91 8.69
N GLY A 274 -21.80 3.08 9.96
CA GLY A 274 -20.92 3.62 10.99
C GLY A 274 -19.67 2.77 11.19
N PHE A 275 -19.82 1.46 11.40
CA PHE A 275 -18.66 0.58 11.56
C PHE A 275 -17.78 0.56 10.31
N ALA A 276 -18.41 0.68 9.15
CA ALA A 276 -17.74 0.60 7.90
C ALA A 276 -17.00 1.90 7.51
N GLU A 277 -17.42 3.06 8.03
CA GLU A 277 -16.63 4.31 8.03
C GLU A 277 -15.37 4.17 8.90
N ILE A 278 -15.49 3.54 10.07
CA ILE A 278 -14.35 3.25 10.94
C ILE A 278 -13.34 2.37 10.22
N LEU A 279 -13.78 1.24 9.63
CA LEU A 279 -12.90 0.36 8.86
C LEU A 279 -12.28 1.06 7.66
N ALA A 280 -13.05 1.88 6.92
CA ALA A 280 -12.52 2.64 5.78
C ALA A 280 -11.36 3.55 6.21
N LYS A 281 -11.53 4.27 7.33
CA LYS A 281 -10.48 5.15 7.86
C LYS A 281 -9.29 4.39 8.44
N MET A 282 -9.47 3.20 9.03
CA MET A 282 -8.34 2.33 9.40
C MET A 282 -7.55 1.86 8.17
N LEU A 283 -8.23 1.59 7.06
CA LEU A 283 -7.67 1.06 5.81
C LEU A 283 -7.20 2.13 4.82
N ALA A 284 -7.27 3.41 5.18
CA ALA A 284 -6.90 4.51 4.32
C ALA A 284 -5.47 4.33 3.77
N ALA A 285 -5.32 4.49 2.45
CA ALA A 285 -4.04 4.29 1.76
C ALA A 285 -3.01 5.35 2.21
N GLY A 286 -3.44 6.60 2.37
CA GLY A 286 -2.62 7.67 2.91
C GLY A 286 -2.56 7.66 4.44
N VAL A 287 -1.35 7.72 5.00
CA VAL A 287 -1.14 7.79 6.46
C VAL A 287 -1.90 8.97 7.08
N ARG A 288 -1.89 10.13 6.41
CA ARG A 288 -2.57 11.35 6.90
C ARG A 288 -4.08 11.17 7.09
N ASP A 289 -4.69 10.35 6.25
CA ASP A 289 -6.14 10.17 6.24
C ASP A 289 -6.55 8.98 7.14
N ARG A 290 -5.57 8.28 7.74
CA ARG A 290 -5.74 7.16 8.66
C ARG A 290 -5.86 7.65 10.10
N TYR A 291 -6.42 6.82 10.98
CA TYR A 291 -6.25 7.03 12.43
C TYR A 291 -4.77 6.95 12.80
N HIS A 292 -4.34 7.84 13.69
CA HIS A 292 -2.94 7.96 14.09
C HIS A 292 -2.62 7.19 15.37
N SER A 293 -3.64 6.85 16.16
CA SER A 293 -3.49 6.11 17.43
C SER A 293 -4.61 5.09 17.62
N ALA A 294 -4.37 4.10 18.48
CA ALA A 294 -5.38 3.12 18.88
C ALA A 294 -6.55 3.78 19.65
N ASP A 295 -6.29 4.83 20.42
CA ASP A 295 -7.31 5.58 21.16
C ASP A 295 -8.32 6.25 20.21
N GLU A 296 -7.88 6.81 19.08
CA GLU A 296 -8.80 7.40 18.11
C GLU A 296 -9.78 6.37 17.52
N VAL A 297 -9.31 5.13 17.32
CA VAL A 297 -10.17 4.04 16.83
C VAL A 297 -11.16 3.61 17.91
N LEU A 298 -10.71 3.48 19.16
CA LEU A 298 -11.58 3.15 20.30
C LEU A 298 -12.67 4.21 20.49
N GLN A 299 -12.31 5.50 20.46
CA GLN A 299 -13.27 6.60 20.55
C GLN A 299 -14.30 6.56 19.42
N ALA A 300 -13.87 6.25 18.20
CA ALA A 300 -14.79 6.12 17.07
C ALA A 300 -15.78 4.96 17.25
N LEU A 301 -15.34 3.81 17.78
CA LEU A 301 -16.21 2.67 18.10
C LEU A 301 -17.22 3.00 19.19
N ASP A 302 -16.82 3.75 20.21
CA ASP A 302 -17.70 4.17 21.29
C ASP A 302 -18.77 5.14 20.78
N LEU A 303 -18.38 6.17 20.01
CA LEU A 303 -19.32 7.14 19.43
C LEU A 303 -20.35 6.49 18.50
N GLU A 304 -19.91 5.53 17.68
CA GLU A 304 -20.80 4.79 16.78
C GLU A 304 -21.86 3.98 17.54
N SER A 305 -21.47 3.35 18.66
CA SER A 305 -22.39 2.59 19.51
C SER A 305 -23.48 3.49 20.10
N HIS A 306 -23.10 4.68 20.61
CA HIS A 306 -24.06 5.64 21.19
C HIS A 306 -24.99 6.28 20.15
N SER A 307 -24.53 6.47 18.92
CA SER A 307 -25.37 7.02 17.85
C SER A 307 -26.49 6.05 17.44
N GLN A 308 -26.23 4.74 17.48
CA GLN A 308 -27.25 3.73 17.23
C GLN A 308 -28.29 3.72 18.37
N ASP A 309 -27.84 3.76 19.63
CA ASP A 309 -28.73 3.81 20.79
C ASP A 309 -29.62 5.06 20.80
N LEU A 310 -29.04 6.23 20.45
CA LEU A 310 -29.80 7.48 20.36
C LEU A 310 -30.81 7.44 19.22
N ALA A 311 -30.44 6.94 18.05
CA ALA A 311 -31.35 6.78 16.92
C ALA A 311 -32.50 5.82 17.26
N GLN A 312 -32.21 4.73 17.96
CA GLN A 312 -33.21 3.73 18.36
C GLN A 312 -34.12 4.23 19.49
N SER A 313 -33.60 5.03 20.42
CA SER A 313 -34.38 5.73 21.45
C SER A 313 -35.30 6.80 20.86
N MET A 314 -34.87 7.50 19.80
CA MET A 314 -35.70 8.45 19.07
C MET A 314 -36.80 7.76 18.25
N MET A 315 -36.59 6.52 17.80
CA MET A 315 -37.59 5.72 17.08
C MET A 315 -38.62 5.03 17.99
N THR A 316 -38.37 4.89 19.30
CA THR A 316 -39.22 4.13 20.23
C THR A 316 -40.13 4.97 21.12
N ARG A 317 -40.28 6.28 20.89
CA ARG A 317 -41.33 7.06 21.58
C ARG A 317 -42.72 6.68 21.03
N PRO A 318 -43.65 6.13 21.83
CA PRO A 318 -45.04 6.10 21.44
C PRO A 318 -45.52 7.54 21.40
N ILE A 319 -46.11 7.95 20.28
CA ILE A 319 -46.90 9.18 20.21
C ILE A 319 -48.13 8.95 21.08
N ALA A 320 -48.04 9.25 22.37
CA ALA A 320 -49.19 9.40 23.22
C ALA A 320 -49.90 10.70 22.78
N GLN A 321 -51.00 10.55 22.05
CA GLN A 321 -51.93 11.64 21.77
C GLN A 321 -52.41 12.19 23.11
N THR A 322 -51.81 13.30 23.53
CA THR A 322 -52.29 14.08 24.67
C THR A 322 -52.88 15.34 24.06
N GLN A 323 -54.21 15.42 24.06
CA GLN A 323 -54.95 16.63 23.71
C GLN A 323 -54.54 17.72 24.71
N VAL A 324 -54.06 18.85 24.19
CA VAL A 324 -53.85 20.08 24.96
C VAL A 324 -54.84 21.12 24.43
N PRO A 325 -55.60 21.84 25.29
CA PRO A 325 -56.62 22.78 24.85
C PRO A 325 -56.01 23.99 24.14
N GLU A 326 -56.74 24.50 23.14
CA GLU A 326 -56.45 25.75 22.44
C GLU A 326 -56.50 26.93 23.42
N GLU A 327 -55.35 27.57 23.64
CA GLU A 327 -55.28 28.96 24.03
C GLU A 327 -54.60 29.76 22.92
N THR A 328 -55.39 30.64 22.33
CA THR A 328 -55.05 31.64 21.33
C THR A 328 -53.98 32.58 21.86
N THR A 329 -52.84 32.68 21.16
CA THR A 329 -52.02 33.89 21.20
C THR A 329 -51.58 34.26 19.80
N GLN A 330 -52.01 35.44 19.40
CA GLN A 330 -51.78 36.08 18.11
C GLN A 330 -50.28 36.29 17.89
N ILE A 331 -49.78 35.85 16.74
CA ILE A 331 -48.44 36.19 16.28
C ILE A 331 -48.58 37.52 15.52
N ASP A 332 -48.30 38.61 16.24
CA ASP A 332 -48.02 39.89 15.62
C ASP A 332 -46.69 39.81 14.86
N THR A 333 -46.78 40.19 13.60
CA THR A 333 -45.67 40.48 12.72
C THR A 333 -44.99 41.78 13.17
N GLU A 334 -43.82 41.69 13.80
CA GLU A 334 -42.72 42.68 13.78
C GLU A 334 -41.73 42.37 14.91
N ASP A 335 -40.57 41.77 14.60
CA ASP A 335 -39.30 42.43 14.94
C ASP A 335 -38.09 41.70 14.34
N SER A 336 -37.60 42.29 13.26
CA SER A 336 -36.28 42.02 12.70
C SER A 336 -35.24 42.84 13.47
N LYS A 337 -34.67 42.33 14.58
CA LYS A 337 -33.48 42.95 15.17
C LYS A 337 -32.76 42.07 16.21
N TRP A 338 -32.08 41.02 15.73
CA TRP A 338 -30.68 40.68 16.05
C TRP A 338 -30.34 39.29 15.48
N LEU A 339 -29.65 39.25 14.33
CA LEU A 339 -28.97 38.04 13.88
C LEU A 339 -27.46 38.20 14.15
N PRO A 340 -26.80 37.22 14.81
CA PRO A 340 -25.36 37.21 14.99
C PRO A 340 -24.58 37.36 13.68
N GLU A 341 -23.46 38.08 13.71
CA GLU A 341 -22.67 38.48 12.53
C GLU A 341 -22.27 37.32 11.61
N HIS A 342 -21.92 36.17 12.19
CA HIS A 342 -21.53 34.98 11.43
C HIS A 342 -22.69 34.42 10.58
N ILE A 343 -23.95 34.58 11.02
CA ILE A 343 -25.13 34.14 10.27
C ILE A 343 -25.42 35.09 9.10
N ARG A 344 -25.22 36.41 9.29
CA ARG A 344 -25.32 37.38 8.19
C ARG A 344 -24.28 37.13 7.10
N GLN A 345 -23.04 36.85 7.50
CA GLN A 345 -21.95 36.54 6.57
C GLN A 345 -22.20 35.22 5.82
N ALA A 346 -22.69 34.18 6.50
CA ALA A 346 -23.05 32.92 5.87
C ALA A 346 -24.18 33.06 4.82
N ARG A 347 -25.18 33.91 5.10
CA ARG A 347 -26.28 34.18 4.16
C ARG A 347 -25.81 34.96 2.93
N ALA A 348 -24.99 36.00 3.13
CA ALA A 348 -24.43 36.79 2.03
C ALA A 348 -23.50 35.96 1.10
N ILE A 349 -22.76 35.00 1.63
CA ILE A 349 -21.91 34.09 0.84
C ILE A 349 -22.77 33.13 0.00
N ARG A 350 -23.86 32.60 0.56
CA ARG A 350 -24.80 31.72 -0.15
C ARG A 350 -25.52 32.48 -1.27
N ASP A 351 -25.96 33.72 -1.02
CA ASP A 351 -26.63 34.55 -2.03
C ASP A 351 -25.69 34.97 -3.16
N ARG A 352 -24.40 35.21 -2.86
CA ARG A 352 -23.37 35.47 -3.89
C ARG A 352 -23.08 34.24 -4.76
N LYS A 353 -23.03 33.03 -4.19
CA LYS A 353 -22.87 31.79 -4.97
C LYS A 353 -24.07 31.54 -5.89
N ALA A 354 -25.29 31.69 -5.38
CA ALA A 354 -26.52 31.50 -6.14
C ALA A 354 -26.68 32.50 -7.31
N LYS A 355 -26.26 33.76 -7.14
CA LYS A 355 -26.24 34.76 -8.23
C LYS A 355 -25.18 34.46 -9.30
N LYS A 356 -24.02 33.90 -8.90
CA LYS A 356 -22.93 33.56 -9.84
C LYS A 356 -23.30 32.36 -10.73
N GLU A 357 -23.97 31.34 -10.16
CA GLU A 357 -24.48 30.19 -10.91
C GLU A 357 -25.59 30.57 -11.90
N LYS A 358 -26.51 31.49 -11.52
CA LYS A 358 -27.53 32.01 -12.44
C LYS A 358 -26.97 32.87 -13.58
N THR A 359 -25.78 33.45 -13.42
CA THR A 359 -25.14 34.27 -14.46
C THR A 359 -24.41 33.41 -15.50
N ILE A 360 -23.80 32.30 -15.06
CA ILE A 360 -23.11 31.34 -15.94
C ILE A 360 -24.12 30.60 -16.84
N LEU A 361 -25.31 30.29 -16.34
CA LEU A 361 -26.36 29.62 -17.12
C LEU A 361 -27.02 30.50 -18.19
N LYS A 362 -26.92 31.83 -18.09
CA LYS A 362 -27.50 32.80 -19.05
C LYS A 362 -26.57 33.17 -20.21
N GLN A 363 -25.26 32.87 -20.12
CA GLN A 363 -24.28 33.21 -21.16
C GLN A 363 -23.99 32.07 -22.16
N GLY A 364 -24.57 30.88 -21.96
CA GLY A 364 -24.35 29.71 -22.84
C GLY A 364 -25.38 29.50 -23.96
N LEU A 365 -26.36 30.40 -24.13
CA LEU A 365 -27.49 30.23 -25.06
C LEU A 365 -27.73 31.48 -25.91
N THR A 366 -26.72 31.93 -26.67
CA THR A 366 -26.90 32.77 -27.86
C THR A 366 -25.68 32.62 -28.78
N MET A 367 -25.82 31.87 -29.88
CA MET A 367 -25.56 32.33 -31.25
C MET A 367 -25.75 31.17 -32.23
N ASN A 368 -26.63 31.44 -33.18
CA ASN A 368 -27.24 30.55 -34.15
C ASN A 368 -26.64 30.85 -35.55
N THR A 369 -26.57 29.84 -36.41
CA THR A 369 -26.87 29.86 -37.86
C THR A 369 -26.30 30.93 -38.80
N GLY A 370 -25.72 30.49 -39.93
CA GLY A 370 -25.96 31.17 -41.22
C GLY A 370 -24.88 31.09 -42.32
N ILE A 371 -25.03 30.15 -43.26
CA ILE A 371 -25.02 30.32 -44.74
C ILE A 371 -23.69 30.72 -45.47
N ASP A 372 -23.07 29.68 -46.10
CA ASP A 372 -22.88 29.45 -47.57
C ASP A 372 -21.77 30.21 -48.39
N PRO A 373 -21.41 29.75 -49.64
CA PRO A 373 -20.02 29.38 -50.00
C PRO A 373 -19.52 30.02 -51.33
N ARG A 374 -18.27 29.72 -51.74
CA ARG A 374 -17.78 29.45 -53.14
C ARG A 374 -16.37 29.99 -53.47
N THR A 375 -15.80 29.33 -54.50
CA THR A 375 -14.63 29.65 -55.36
C THR A 375 -13.26 29.25 -54.79
N VAL A 376 -12.52 28.24 -55.26
CA VAL A 376 -12.12 27.70 -56.60
C VAL A 376 -10.96 28.45 -57.29
N ALA A 377 -9.87 27.70 -57.43
CA ALA A 377 -8.91 27.61 -58.55
C ALA A 377 -7.59 28.41 -58.58
N GLN A 378 -6.53 27.61 -58.82
CA GLN A 378 -5.40 27.82 -59.76
C GLN A 378 -4.37 28.90 -59.39
N SER A 379 -3.07 28.83 -59.69
CA SER A 379 -2.14 27.96 -60.44
C SER A 379 -0.73 28.44 -60.03
N GLY A 380 0.32 27.61 -59.92
CA GLY A 380 1.21 27.21 -61.02
C GLY A 380 2.61 27.86 -60.89
N GLY A 381 3.68 27.11 -61.18
CA GLY A 381 4.93 27.69 -61.70
C GLY A 381 6.25 27.55 -60.91
N SER A 382 6.90 26.39 -61.06
CA SER A 382 8.32 26.16 -61.44
C SER A 382 9.50 26.99 -60.87
N GLY A 383 10.50 26.25 -60.35
CA GLY A 383 11.90 26.28 -60.85
C GLY A 383 12.98 26.95 -59.98
N GLY A 384 14.04 26.20 -59.64
CA GLY A 384 15.31 26.77 -59.16
C GLY A 384 16.12 25.86 -58.23
N SER A 385 17.38 25.64 -58.58
CA SER A 385 18.30 24.64 -58.02
C SER A 385 19.50 25.30 -57.33
N HIS A 386 20.08 24.58 -56.35
CA HIS A 386 21.44 24.66 -55.80
C HIS A 386 21.80 25.72 -54.73
N GLY A 387 22.57 25.24 -53.74
CA GLY A 387 23.57 26.02 -53.02
C GLY A 387 23.23 26.26 -51.56
N GLY A 388 23.80 25.43 -50.67
CA GLY A 388 23.60 25.56 -49.23
C GLY A 388 24.12 26.88 -48.65
N THR A 389 23.43 27.36 -47.63
CA THR A 389 23.97 28.04 -46.46
C THR A 389 22.86 28.07 -45.41
N HIS A 390 23.24 27.94 -44.14
CA HIS A 390 22.33 28.03 -42.99
C HIS A 390 21.42 29.26 -43.10
N ALA A 391 20.13 29.04 -43.31
CA ALA A 391 19.10 30.06 -43.14
C ALA A 391 18.10 29.55 -42.10
N LYS A 392 18.06 30.27 -40.97
CA LYS A 392 16.93 30.28 -40.04
C LYS A 392 15.66 30.50 -40.87
N ILE A 393 14.82 29.48 -40.96
CA ILE A 393 13.42 29.63 -41.31
C ILE A 393 12.67 29.13 -40.09
N THR A 394 12.22 30.06 -39.26
CA THR A 394 11.04 29.87 -38.42
C THR A 394 9.84 30.05 -39.33
N PRO A 395 9.03 29.02 -39.61
CA PRO A 395 7.68 29.24 -40.07
C PRO A 395 6.75 29.23 -38.85
N ASP A 396 6.04 30.33 -38.70
CA ASP A 396 4.83 30.53 -37.89
C ASP A 396 4.32 29.26 -37.20
N SER A 397 4.51 29.20 -35.88
CA SER A 397 3.80 28.21 -35.06
C SER A 397 2.33 28.62 -34.99
N GLU A 398 1.56 28.33 -36.04
CA GLU A 398 0.14 28.07 -35.83
C GLU A 398 0.09 26.99 -34.76
N ALA A 399 -0.35 27.36 -33.55
CA ALA A 399 -0.48 26.44 -32.44
C ALA A 399 -1.35 25.27 -32.89
N LEU A 400 -0.70 24.12 -33.10
CA LEU A 400 -1.37 22.91 -33.54
C LEU A 400 -2.37 22.51 -32.47
N ASP A 401 -3.66 22.59 -32.76
CA ASP A 401 -4.68 22.03 -31.88
C ASP A 401 -4.71 20.49 -31.98
N ALA A 402 -5.49 19.85 -31.11
CA ALA A 402 -5.57 18.39 -31.08
C ALA A 402 -6.10 17.77 -32.39
N HIS A 403 -6.91 18.49 -33.15
CA HIS A 403 -7.42 18.03 -34.44
C HIS A 403 -6.33 18.15 -35.51
N GLY A 404 -5.60 19.26 -35.53
CA GLY A 404 -4.48 19.55 -36.40
C GLY A 404 -3.35 18.53 -36.26
N VAL A 405 -3.00 18.13 -35.03
CA VAL A 405 -2.02 17.05 -34.79
C VAL A 405 -2.47 15.74 -35.43
N ARG A 406 -3.72 15.33 -35.20
CA ARG A 406 -4.27 14.08 -35.75
C ARG A 406 -4.34 14.13 -37.27
N LEU A 407 -4.82 15.23 -37.84
CA LEU A 407 -4.93 15.42 -39.28
C LEU A 407 -3.56 15.45 -39.95
N ALA A 408 -2.57 16.08 -39.33
CA ALA A 408 -1.21 16.07 -39.84
C ALA A 408 -0.63 14.66 -39.82
N TYR A 409 -0.88 13.89 -38.75
CA TYR A 409 -0.45 12.50 -38.65
C TYR A 409 -1.11 11.60 -39.72
N THR A 410 -2.42 11.74 -39.95
CA THR A 410 -3.13 10.99 -41.00
C THR A 410 -2.66 11.36 -42.40
N LYS A 411 -2.22 12.60 -42.61
CA LYS A 411 -1.54 13.07 -43.84
C LYS A 411 -0.08 12.61 -43.96
N GLY A 412 0.42 11.81 -43.02
CA GLY A 412 1.76 11.22 -43.07
C GLY A 412 2.84 11.98 -42.31
N LYS A 413 2.53 13.13 -41.68
CA LYS A 413 3.49 13.84 -40.82
C LYS A 413 3.85 12.95 -39.63
N ARG A 414 5.14 12.82 -39.34
CA ARG A 414 5.66 12.14 -38.14
C ARG A 414 6.49 13.05 -37.25
N ASP A 415 7.05 14.12 -37.81
CA ASP A 415 7.86 15.09 -37.07
C ASP A 415 6.99 16.16 -36.44
N PHE A 416 6.88 16.12 -35.11
CA PHE A 416 6.25 17.12 -34.25
C PHE A 416 7.29 17.76 -33.32
N ILE A 417 8.52 17.87 -33.81
CA ILE A 417 9.69 18.43 -33.13
C ILE A 417 9.39 19.86 -32.70
N GLU A 418 9.80 20.23 -31.48
CA GLU A 418 9.68 21.59 -30.91
C GLU A 418 8.25 22.18 -30.89
N CYS A 419 7.22 21.35 -31.09
CA CYS A 419 5.83 21.79 -31.06
C CYS A 419 5.36 22.09 -29.63
N ASP A 420 4.51 23.12 -29.48
CA ASP A 420 3.79 23.39 -28.25
C ASP A 420 2.44 22.64 -28.27
N LEU A 421 2.34 21.59 -27.48
CA LEU A 421 1.20 20.68 -27.36
C LEU A 421 0.64 20.67 -25.93
N VAL A 422 0.96 21.70 -25.14
CA VAL A 422 0.58 21.80 -23.73
C VAL A 422 -0.94 21.73 -23.57
N GLY A 423 -1.41 20.82 -22.71
CA GLY A 423 -2.83 20.68 -22.38
C GLY A 423 -3.72 20.12 -23.49
N LEU A 424 -3.17 19.75 -24.66
CA LEU A 424 -4.00 19.20 -25.74
C LEU A 424 -4.62 17.86 -25.35
N ASN A 425 -5.85 17.63 -25.80
CA ASN A 425 -6.49 16.33 -25.68
C ASN A 425 -6.26 15.48 -26.93
N LEU A 426 -5.34 14.54 -26.84
CA LEU A 426 -4.97 13.57 -27.85
C LEU A 426 -5.34 12.14 -27.44
N GLN A 427 -6.31 11.95 -26.54
CA GLN A 427 -6.74 10.63 -26.09
C GLN A 427 -7.11 9.70 -27.26
N ASN A 428 -6.79 8.42 -27.11
CA ASN A 428 -7.01 7.35 -28.10
C ASN A 428 -6.47 7.68 -29.50
N SER A 429 -5.43 8.52 -29.60
CA SER A 429 -4.82 8.87 -30.88
C SER A 429 -3.85 7.78 -31.33
N ILE A 430 -3.72 7.61 -32.65
CA ILE A 430 -2.69 6.76 -33.26
C ILE A 430 -1.56 7.68 -33.68
N LEU A 431 -0.42 7.59 -32.98
CA LEU A 431 0.75 8.45 -33.12
C LEU A 431 2.05 7.61 -33.12
N GLN A 432 1.99 6.40 -33.65
CA GLN A 432 3.13 5.49 -33.75
C GLN A 432 4.30 6.12 -34.51
N LYS A 433 5.53 5.91 -33.99
CA LYS A 433 6.77 6.46 -34.58
C LYS A 433 6.78 7.97 -34.74
N ALA A 434 5.89 8.71 -34.06
CA ALA A 434 5.93 10.15 -34.05
C ALA A 434 7.17 10.64 -33.29
N ASN A 435 7.72 11.76 -33.75
CA ASN A 435 8.91 12.38 -33.20
C ASN A 435 8.52 13.69 -32.50
N PHE A 436 8.52 13.67 -31.17
CA PHE A 436 8.25 14.80 -30.29
C PHE A 436 9.53 15.36 -29.65
N TYR A 437 10.67 15.24 -30.35
CA TYR A 437 11.95 15.76 -29.86
C TYR A 437 11.81 17.23 -29.43
N HIS A 438 12.22 17.54 -28.20
CA HIS A 438 12.23 18.90 -27.65
C HIS A 438 10.84 19.61 -27.61
N SER A 439 9.74 18.87 -27.75
CA SER A 439 8.38 19.42 -27.73
C SER A 439 7.88 19.66 -26.31
N LYS A 440 6.89 20.55 -26.16
CA LYS A 440 6.20 20.79 -24.88
C LYS A 440 4.88 20.04 -24.85
N LEU A 441 4.76 19.06 -23.99
CA LEU A 441 3.58 18.21 -23.80
C LEU A 441 3.08 18.25 -22.35
N ASP A 442 3.38 19.32 -21.62
CA ASP A 442 2.94 19.45 -20.22
C ASP A 442 1.41 19.39 -20.14
N ARG A 443 0.89 18.56 -19.24
CA ARG A 443 -0.56 18.34 -19.04
C ARG A 443 -1.31 17.85 -20.29
N VAL A 444 -0.61 17.35 -21.31
CA VAL A 444 -1.27 16.71 -22.47
C VAL A 444 -2.06 15.49 -22.01
N ASN A 445 -3.22 15.24 -22.63
CA ASN A 445 -3.94 13.98 -22.44
C ASN A 445 -3.69 13.04 -23.62
N LEU A 446 -2.93 11.98 -23.38
CA LEU A 446 -2.59 10.89 -24.30
C LEU A 446 -3.13 9.55 -23.80
N GLU A 447 -4.12 9.53 -22.90
CA GLU A 447 -4.72 8.31 -22.39
C GLU A 447 -5.21 7.38 -23.52
N GLY A 448 -4.86 6.10 -23.43
CA GLY A 448 -5.22 5.08 -24.41
C GLY A 448 -4.60 5.26 -25.81
N SER A 449 -3.67 6.20 -25.98
CA SER A 449 -3.06 6.46 -27.29
C SER A 449 -2.04 5.40 -27.67
N ASP A 450 -1.91 5.16 -28.97
CA ASP A 450 -0.89 4.28 -29.53
C ASP A 450 0.33 5.09 -29.97
N LEU A 451 1.37 5.03 -29.16
CA LEU A 451 2.64 5.75 -29.27
C LEU A 451 3.81 4.78 -29.47
N PHE A 452 3.53 3.59 -30.04
CA PHE A 452 4.53 2.58 -30.34
C PHE A 452 5.75 3.20 -31.03
N ASN A 453 6.93 3.00 -30.46
CA ASN A 453 8.20 3.46 -31.00
C ASN A 453 8.29 4.98 -31.26
N ALA A 454 7.53 5.80 -30.53
CA ALA A 454 7.62 7.26 -30.59
C ALA A 454 8.87 7.79 -29.86
N SER A 455 9.41 8.94 -30.29
CA SER A 455 10.49 9.64 -29.57
C SER A 455 9.92 10.84 -28.81
N PHE A 456 10.28 10.94 -27.54
CA PHE A 456 10.00 12.05 -26.63
C PHE A 456 11.30 12.65 -26.10
N ASP A 457 12.42 12.45 -26.80
CA ASP A 457 13.73 12.83 -26.30
C ASP A 457 13.79 14.35 -26.06
N ARG A 458 14.31 14.76 -24.89
CA ARG A 458 14.39 16.15 -24.43
C ARG A 458 13.06 16.91 -24.36
N SER A 459 11.92 16.23 -24.46
CA SER A 459 10.60 16.85 -24.34
C SER A 459 10.20 17.06 -22.87
N SER A 460 9.23 17.96 -22.64
CA SER A 460 8.59 18.13 -21.33
C SER A 460 7.21 17.51 -21.35
N LEU A 461 6.96 16.56 -20.44
CA LEU A 461 5.69 15.85 -20.24
C LEU A 461 5.20 16.04 -18.78
N THR A 462 5.47 17.19 -18.18
CA THR A 462 5.15 17.43 -16.78
C THR A 462 3.64 17.32 -16.58
N GLN A 463 3.21 16.47 -15.64
CA GLN A 463 1.79 16.20 -15.36
C GLN A 463 0.97 15.70 -16.58
N ALA A 464 1.61 15.12 -17.60
CA ALA A 464 0.89 14.50 -18.72
C ALA A 464 0.06 13.28 -18.28
N ASN A 465 -1.10 13.06 -18.88
CA ASN A 465 -1.89 11.84 -18.73
C ASN A 465 -1.55 10.85 -19.87
N LEU A 466 -0.88 9.76 -19.53
CA LEU A 466 -0.45 8.67 -20.43
C LEU A 466 -1.03 7.32 -19.97
N ARG A 467 -2.15 7.33 -19.22
CA ARG A 467 -2.79 6.11 -18.72
C ARG A 467 -3.11 5.16 -19.87
N ASN A 468 -2.86 3.87 -19.68
CA ASN A 468 -3.18 2.82 -20.65
C ASN A 468 -2.61 3.05 -22.08
N ALA A 469 -1.67 3.97 -22.25
CA ALA A 469 -1.06 4.24 -23.55
C ALA A 469 -0.12 3.09 -23.94
N ASN A 470 -0.04 2.79 -25.23
CA ASN A 470 1.00 1.92 -25.77
C ASN A 470 2.25 2.75 -26.06
N LEU A 471 3.23 2.66 -25.19
CA LEU A 471 4.53 3.34 -25.28
C LEU A 471 5.67 2.31 -25.47
N SER A 472 5.34 1.11 -25.95
CA SER A 472 6.36 0.09 -26.14
C SER A 472 7.39 0.56 -27.17
N LYS A 473 8.67 0.38 -26.87
CA LYS A 473 9.85 0.89 -27.61
C LYS A 473 9.95 2.42 -27.72
N ALA A 474 9.16 3.19 -26.96
CA ALA A 474 9.31 4.65 -26.97
C ALA A 474 10.63 5.10 -26.34
N SER A 475 11.16 6.25 -26.78
CA SER A 475 12.37 6.86 -26.22
C SER A 475 12.04 8.12 -25.43
N PHE A 476 12.59 8.25 -24.23
CA PHE A 476 12.42 9.38 -23.32
C PHE A 476 13.78 9.95 -22.88
N LEU A 477 14.80 9.89 -23.74
CA LEU A 477 16.16 10.31 -23.42
C LEU A 477 16.17 11.79 -22.98
N TYR A 478 16.60 12.08 -21.75
CA TYR A 478 16.55 13.42 -21.15
C TYR A 478 15.14 14.06 -21.05
N ALA A 479 14.06 13.30 -21.18
CA ALA A 479 12.71 13.85 -21.08
C ALA A 479 12.34 14.19 -19.62
N ASN A 480 11.52 15.21 -19.42
CA ASN A 480 10.97 15.54 -18.11
C ASN A 480 9.54 15.01 -17.95
N LEU A 481 9.37 13.90 -17.23
CA LEU A 481 8.05 13.32 -16.96
C LEU A 481 7.51 13.68 -15.58
N SER A 482 8.04 14.70 -14.89
CA SER A 482 7.69 14.93 -13.49
C SER A 482 6.17 15.01 -13.25
N GLY A 483 5.66 14.19 -12.32
CA GLY A 483 4.23 14.10 -12.02
C GLY A 483 3.32 13.52 -13.12
N ALA A 484 3.86 12.97 -14.21
CA ALA A 484 3.06 12.33 -15.25
C ALA A 484 2.38 11.05 -14.75
N ASP A 485 1.23 10.73 -15.33
CA ASP A 485 0.43 9.55 -15.01
C ASP A 485 0.53 8.49 -16.09
N LEU A 486 1.22 7.40 -15.80
CA LEU A 486 1.51 6.27 -16.70
C LEU A 486 0.82 4.98 -16.22
N ARG A 487 -0.25 5.09 -15.42
CA ARG A 487 -0.96 3.90 -14.90
C ARG A 487 -1.45 3.00 -16.02
N GLY A 488 -1.14 1.71 -15.92
CA GLY A 488 -1.55 0.71 -16.92
C GLY A 488 -0.90 0.84 -18.30
N ALA A 489 0.04 1.77 -18.50
CA ALA A 489 0.71 1.95 -19.79
C ALA A 489 1.62 0.75 -20.11
N ASP A 490 1.73 0.42 -21.40
CA ASP A 490 2.74 -0.53 -21.89
C ASP A 490 4.02 0.23 -22.22
N LEU A 491 5.05 0.03 -21.41
CA LEU A 491 6.38 0.64 -21.52
C LEU A 491 7.44 -0.41 -21.89
N SER A 492 7.02 -1.56 -22.42
CA SER A 492 7.95 -2.62 -22.74
C SER A 492 9.02 -2.14 -23.73
N TYR A 493 10.29 -2.41 -23.42
CA TYR A 493 11.45 -1.96 -24.20
C TYR A 493 11.59 -0.44 -24.39
N ALA A 494 10.89 0.38 -23.60
CA ALA A 494 11.06 1.83 -23.63
C ALA A 494 12.41 2.25 -23.03
N SER A 495 12.98 3.36 -23.51
CA SER A 495 14.23 3.92 -23.00
C SER A 495 13.95 5.15 -22.13
N PHE A 496 14.40 5.12 -20.87
CA PHE A 496 14.27 6.22 -19.92
C PHE A 496 15.62 6.85 -19.55
N ASN A 497 16.68 6.60 -20.30
CA ASN A 497 18.02 7.10 -19.98
C ASN A 497 18.01 8.62 -19.68
N TYR A 498 18.46 9.00 -18.48
CA TYR A 498 18.50 10.39 -18.01
C TYR A 498 17.14 11.12 -17.90
N ALA A 499 16.00 10.42 -18.04
CA ALA A 499 14.68 10.99 -17.84
C ALA A 499 14.42 11.35 -16.37
N ASN A 500 13.72 12.46 -16.13
CA ASN A 500 13.22 12.84 -14.81
C ASN A 500 11.88 12.16 -14.53
N LEU A 501 11.89 11.20 -13.60
CA LEU A 501 10.69 10.43 -13.21
C LEU A 501 10.10 10.83 -11.85
N ARG A 502 10.48 12.00 -11.31
CA ARG A 502 10.02 12.43 -9.98
C ARG A 502 8.50 12.54 -9.93
N GLY A 503 7.88 11.72 -9.09
CA GLY A 503 6.44 11.71 -8.87
C GLY A 503 5.63 11.08 -10.01
N VAL A 504 6.27 10.43 -10.98
CA VAL A 504 5.57 9.69 -12.04
C VAL A 504 4.77 8.54 -11.44
N ASN A 505 3.56 8.30 -11.93
CA ASN A 505 2.73 7.18 -11.51
C ASN A 505 2.82 6.00 -12.49
N LEU A 506 3.57 4.95 -12.14
CA LEU A 506 3.76 3.72 -12.92
C LEU A 506 2.95 2.53 -12.37
N CYS A 507 1.94 2.77 -11.52
CA CYS A 507 1.12 1.70 -10.96
C CYS A 507 0.43 0.88 -12.07
N GLY A 508 0.67 -0.43 -12.10
CA GLY A 508 0.13 -1.33 -13.13
C GLY A 508 0.78 -1.24 -14.52
N ALA A 509 1.81 -0.42 -14.71
CA ALA A 509 2.51 -0.31 -15.98
C ALA A 509 3.37 -1.57 -16.29
N ASN A 510 3.59 -1.85 -17.57
CA ASN A 510 4.46 -2.92 -18.02
C ASN A 510 5.85 -2.39 -18.42
N LEU A 511 6.88 -2.60 -17.62
CA LEU A 511 8.25 -2.14 -17.92
C LEU A 511 9.14 -3.23 -18.50
N THR A 512 8.61 -4.36 -18.97
CA THR A 512 9.43 -5.50 -19.45
C THR A 512 10.47 -5.04 -20.48
N GLY A 513 11.76 -5.25 -20.19
CA GLY A 513 12.86 -4.85 -21.07
C GLY A 513 13.13 -3.35 -21.16
N ALA A 514 12.44 -2.51 -20.38
CA ALA A 514 12.67 -1.06 -20.38
C ALA A 514 14.07 -0.72 -19.85
N MET A 515 14.76 0.21 -20.52
CA MET A 515 16.04 0.75 -20.06
C MET A 515 15.77 1.86 -19.04
N ILE A 516 15.62 1.44 -17.78
CA ILE A 516 15.36 2.32 -16.65
C ILE A 516 16.18 1.84 -15.46
N THR A 517 16.84 2.77 -14.77
CA THR A 517 17.66 2.43 -13.59
C THR A 517 16.79 2.29 -12.33
N ASP A 518 17.24 1.50 -11.36
CA ASP A 518 16.56 1.39 -10.06
C ASP A 518 16.45 2.74 -9.34
N GLN A 519 17.46 3.60 -9.50
CA GLN A 519 17.44 4.97 -8.98
C GLN A 519 16.30 5.79 -9.59
N GLN A 520 16.12 5.74 -10.91
CA GLN A 520 15.02 6.45 -11.58
C GLN A 520 13.65 5.89 -11.16
N LEU A 521 13.53 4.57 -11.04
CA LEU A 521 12.32 3.92 -10.52
C LEU A 521 12.01 4.34 -9.09
N SER A 522 13.02 4.57 -8.24
CA SER A 522 12.82 5.01 -6.84
C SER A 522 12.11 6.37 -6.70
N TYR A 523 12.17 7.20 -7.75
CA TYR A 523 11.48 8.48 -7.79
C TYR A 523 10.04 8.40 -8.31
N ALA A 524 9.65 7.25 -8.86
CA ALA A 524 8.31 6.99 -9.37
C ALA A 524 7.48 6.16 -8.37
N ARG A 525 6.15 6.30 -8.45
CA ARG A 525 5.20 5.47 -7.71
C ARG A 525 4.95 4.19 -8.49
N THR A 526 5.11 3.04 -7.85
CA THR A 526 4.82 1.71 -8.42
C THR A 526 3.94 0.91 -7.47
N ASN A 527 3.30 -0.15 -7.94
CA ASN A 527 2.55 -1.08 -7.10
C ASN A 527 2.82 -2.54 -7.50
N TRP A 528 2.09 -3.48 -6.89
CA TRP A 528 2.26 -4.92 -7.14
C TRP A 528 1.85 -5.37 -8.55
N MET A 529 1.05 -4.59 -9.26
CA MET A 529 0.66 -4.85 -10.65
C MET A 529 1.73 -4.39 -11.65
N THR A 530 2.65 -3.51 -11.25
CA THR A 530 3.75 -3.05 -12.11
C THR A 530 4.67 -4.23 -12.46
N ILE A 531 4.90 -4.45 -13.74
CA ILE A 531 5.88 -5.43 -14.25
C ILE A 531 7.21 -4.70 -14.36
N LYS A 532 8.28 -5.23 -13.75
CA LYS A 532 9.61 -4.61 -13.73
C LYS A 532 10.39 -4.86 -15.03
N PRO A 533 11.54 -4.19 -15.24
CA PRO A 533 12.42 -4.43 -16.40
C PRO A 533 12.79 -5.89 -16.67
N ASN A 534 12.91 -6.70 -15.62
CA ASN A 534 13.20 -8.13 -15.73
C ASN A 534 11.97 -8.99 -16.15
N GLY A 535 10.84 -8.37 -16.49
CA GLY A 535 9.59 -9.06 -16.87
C GLY A 535 8.83 -9.67 -15.70
N LYS A 536 9.35 -9.57 -14.48
CA LYS A 536 8.70 -10.10 -13.28
C LYS A 536 7.90 -9.00 -12.58
N ARG A 537 6.77 -9.39 -12.00
CA ARG A 537 6.06 -8.52 -11.03
C ARG A 537 6.81 -8.58 -9.71
N SER A 538 6.68 -7.54 -8.88
CA SER A 538 7.39 -7.36 -7.60
C SER A 538 7.31 -8.54 -6.59
N PHE A 539 6.52 -9.58 -6.85
CA PHE A 539 6.34 -10.78 -6.01
C PHE A 539 6.88 -12.09 -6.58
N PHE A 540 7.29 -12.14 -7.84
CA PHE A 540 7.95 -13.33 -8.40
C PHE A 540 9.44 -12.99 -8.50
N GLY A 541 10.18 -13.14 -7.41
CA GLY A 541 11.62 -12.91 -7.34
C GLY A 541 12.32 -14.23 -7.17
#